data_AF-S6D303-F1
#
_entry.id   AF-S6D303-F1
#
_cell.length_a   1.000
_cell.length_b   1.000
_cell.length_c   1.000
_cell.angle_alpha   90.00
_cell.angle_beta   90.00
_cell.angle_gamma   90.00
#
_symmetry.space_group_name_H-M   'P 1'
#
loop_
_entity.id
_entity.type
_entity.pdbx_description
1 polymer ?
#
loop_
_entity_poly.entity_id
_entity_poly.type
_entity_poly.pdbx_seq_one_letter_code
_entity_poly.pdbx_strand_id
1 'polypeptide(L)'
;LRGIDKQNAVGFLAFLEHLRFCEVGTFLKSPSHPVWVLGSETHLTVLFSTDRRLVSPETPAEHARRIFKKFDPEGNNFIPSNLLGDVLAELGLCSDKEYIDIIRKKLDSESLGIILLAAFMDEYYPEEIQTCPDTFPLLHYNGLLRSNPDNRIIYHTGDAVLLECTVKCILDSNPMLTVLQTKWPSIEVQWNGNITPSLN
;
A
#
# COMPACT_ATOMS: atom_id res chain seq x y z
N LEU A 1 -8.86 -15.88 4.72
CA LEU A 1 -7.51 -15.79 5.32
C LEU A 1 -7.45 -14.53 6.17
N ARG A 2 -7.05 -14.63 7.44
CA ARG A 2 -6.72 -13.42 8.22
C ARG A 2 -5.25 -13.14 7.95
N GLY A 3 -4.94 -11.97 7.41
CA GLY A 3 -3.56 -11.57 7.10
C GLY A 3 -2.71 -11.42 8.36
N ILE A 4 -1.54 -10.80 8.21
CA ILE A 4 -0.71 -10.43 9.36
C ILE A 4 -1.46 -9.38 10.20
N ASP A 5 -1.36 -9.48 11.52
CA ASP A 5 -2.09 -8.66 12.50
C ASP A 5 -1.30 -7.45 13.02
N LYS A 6 0.00 -7.38 12.72
CA LYS A 6 0.90 -6.31 13.16
C LYS A 6 1.93 -5.93 12.10
N GLN A 7 2.43 -4.71 12.18
CA GLN A 7 3.55 -4.24 11.36
C GLN A 7 4.80 -5.12 11.57
N ASN A 8 5.38 -5.61 10.48
CA ASN A 8 6.56 -6.46 10.53
C ASN A 8 7.86 -5.65 10.35
N ALA A 9 8.99 -6.20 10.78
CA ALA A 9 10.29 -5.53 10.65
C ALA A 9 10.74 -5.41 9.18
N VAL A 10 10.38 -6.39 8.36
CA VAL A 10 10.67 -6.48 6.93
C VAL A 10 9.35 -6.64 6.18
N GLY A 11 9.22 -5.90 5.09
CA GLY A 11 8.05 -5.93 4.24
C GLY A 11 8.10 -7.03 3.19
N PHE A 12 6.99 -7.19 2.49
CA PHE A 12 6.88 -8.11 1.36
C PHE A 12 6.10 -7.41 0.26
N LEU A 13 6.54 -7.58 -0.99
CA LEU A 13 5.81 -7.19 -2.20
C LEU A 13 5.85 -8.37 -3.17
N ALA A 14 4.76 -8.60 -3.89
CA ALA A 14 4.64 -9.77 -4.75
C ALA A 14 4.19 -9.39 -6.15
N PHE A 15 4.86 -9.93 -7.17
CA PHE A 15 4.41 -9.84 -8.55
C PHE A 15 3.04 -10.51 -8.74
N LEU A 16 2.79 -11.59 -8.00
CA LEU A 16 1.50 -12.28 -8.00
C LEU A 16 0.33 -11.41 -7.52
N GLU A 17 0.59 -10.33 -6.77
CA GLU A 17 -0.45 -9.38 -6.38
C GLU A 17 -0.95 -8.57 -7.58
N HIS A 18 -0.05 -8.15 -8.47
CA HIS A 18 -0.42 -7.51 -9.73
C HIS A 18 -1.32 -8.42 -10.58
N LEU A 19 -0.99 -9.71 -10.63
CA LEU A 19 -1.77 -10.73 -11.33
C LEU A 19 -3.07 -11.11 -10.62
N ARG A 20 -3.37 -10.50 -9.47
CA ARG A 20 -4.55 -10.78 -8.63
C ARG A 20 -4.63 -12.23 -8.11
N PHE A 21 -3.50 -12.93 -8.05
CA PHE A 21 -3.41 -14.27 -7.44
C PHE A 21 -3.31 -14.20 -5.91
N CYS A 22 -2.84 -13.08 -5.36
CA CYS A 22 -2.82 -12.82 -3.93
C CYS A 22 -3.06 -11.34 -3.62
N GLU A 23 -3.35 -11.02 -2.36
CA GLU A 23 -3.37 -9.64 -1.85
C GLU A 23 -2.31 -9.51 -0.75
N VAL A 24 -1.47 -8.49 -0.85
CA VAL A 24 -0.45 -8.20 0.18
C VAL A 24 -0.99 -7.12 1.09
N GLY A 25 -1.21 -7.48 2.36
CA GLY A 25 -1.78 -6.57 3.35
C GLY A 25 -0.87 -5.38 3.70
N THR A 26 -1.49 -4.30 4.19
CA THR A 26 -0.80 -3.03 4.53
C THR A 26 0.39 -3.21 5.46
N PHE A 27 0.32 -4.10 6.45
CA PHE A 27 1.44 -4.35 7.38
C PHE A 27 2.68 -4.98 6.74
N LEU A 28 2.53 -5.63 5.58
CA LEU A 28 3.64 -6.12 4.77
C LEU A 28 4.12 -5.06 3.78
N LYS A 29 3.22 -4.21 3.28
CA LYS A 29 3.60 -3.11 2.39
C LYS A 29 4.28 -1.98 3.14
N SER A 30 3.91 -1.71 4.37
CA SER A 30 4.48 -0.67 5.23
C SER A 30 5.15 -1.29 6.45
N PRO A 31 6.33 -1.91 6.30
CA PRO A 31 7.11 -2.47 7.41
C PRO A 31 7.68 -1.39 8.33
N SER A 32 8.31 -1.77 9.45
CA SER A 32 8.95 -0.82 10.39
C SER A 32 10.34 -0.34 9.93
N HIS A 33 10.97 -1.07 9.01
CA HIS A 33 12.22 -0.68 8.35
C HIS A 33 12.00 -0.67 6.84
N PRO A 34 12.60 0.27 6.09
CA PRO A 34 12.41 0.40 4.64
C PRO A 34 13.15 -0.71 3.87
N VAL A 35 12.79 -1.95 4.14
CA VAL A 35 13.35 -3.18 3.57
C VAL A 35 12.17 -4.06 3.18
N TRP A 36 12.16 -4.51 1.93
CA TRP A 36 11.12 -5.36 1.37
C TRP A 36 11.75 -6.57 0.68
N VAL A 37 11.21 -7.75 0.96
CA VAL A 37 11.42 -8.93 0.12
C VAL A 37 10.46 -8.83 -1.05
N LEU A 38 11.00 -8.90 -2.27
CA LEU A 38 10.21 -8.93 -3.50
C LEU A 38 10.09 -10.38 -3.97
N GLY A 39 8.88 -10.84 -4.20
CA GLY A 39 8.60 -12.18 -4.72
C GLY A 39 8.13 -12.17 -6.17
N SER A 40 8.79 -12.97 -7.01
CA SER A 40 8.28 -13.37 -8.32
C SER A 40 7.57 -14.74 -8.22
N GLU A 41 7.21 -15.33 -9.36
CA GLU A 41 6.70 -16.71 -9.41
C GLU A 41 7.72 -17.74 -8.92
N THR A 42 9.02 -17.46 -9.04
CA THR A 42 10.08 -18.47 -8.88
C THR A 42 11.20 -18.06 -7.92
N HIS A 43 11.34 -16.76 -7.63
CA HIS A 43 12.47 -16.24 -6.87
C HIS A 43 12.06 -15.18 -5.86
N LEU A 44 12.93 -14.98 -4.87
CA LEU A 44 12.86 -13.88 -3.91
C LEU A 44 14.12 -13.03 -4.07
N THR A 45 13.95 -11.71 -3.97
CA THR A 45 15.07 -10.77 -3.90
C THR A 45 14.80 -9.69 -2.86
N VAL A 46 15.78 -8.85 -2.55
CA VAL A 46 15.69 -7.82 -1.51
C VAL A 46 15.85 -6.43 -2.11
N LEU A 47 14.91 -5.56 -1.77
CA LEU A 47 14.92 -4.14 -2.04
C LEU A 47 14.88 -3.36 -0.74
N PHE A 48 15.60 -2.26 -0.65
CA PHE A 48 15.56 -1.37 0.49
C PHE A 48 15.77 0.08 0.09
N SER A 49 15.49 0.99 1.01
CA SER A 49 15.79 2.42 0.90
C SER A 49 16.47 2.91 2.16
N THR A 50 17.23 3.99 2.07
CA THR A 50 17.73 4.69 3.26
C THR A 50 16.71 5.68 3.82
N ASP A 51 15.63 5.96 3.10
CA ASP A 51 14.61 6.92 3.53
C ASP A 51 13.59 6.28 4.47
N ARG A 52 13.63 6.67 5.74
CA ARG A 52 12.70 6.17 6.77
C ARG A 52 11.28 6.72 6.61
N ARG A 53 11.07 7.78 5.83
CA ARG A 53 9.74 8.34 5.58
C ARG A 53 8.86 7.42 4.73
N LEU A 54 9.46 6.42 4.08
CA LEU A 54 8.74 5.36 3.36
C LEU A 54 8.06 4.35 4.29
N VAL A 55 8.42 4.38 5.56
CA VAL A 55 7.93 3.48 6.60
C VAL A 55 7.45 4.29 7.81
N SER A 56 6.19 4.70 7.75
CA SER A 56 5.49 5.28 8.90
C SER A 56 4.70 4.20 9.65
N PRO A 57 4.48 4.37 10.97
CA PRO A 57 3.46 3.60 11.66
C PRO A 57 2.09 3.91 11.04
N GLU A 58 1.16 2.95 11.13
CA GLU A 58 -0.22 3.11 10.65
C GLU A 58 -0.81 4.40 11.24
N THR A 59 -1.16 5.34 10.36
CA THR A 59 -1.81 6.59 10.77
C THR A 59 -3.26 6.32 11.18
N PRO A 60 -3.90 7.20 11.98
CA PRO A 60 -5.31 7.06 12.30
C PRO A 60 -6.22 6.95 11.05
N ALA A 61 -5.86 7.63 9.97
CA ALA A 61 -6.57 7.56 8.70
C ALA A 61 -6.41 6.19 8.01
N GLU A 62 -5.19 5.64 7.96
CA GLU A 62 -4.95 4.29 7.42
C GLU A 62 -5.66 3.21 8.25
N HIS A 63 -5.62 3.36 9.59
CA HIS A 63 -6.37 2.51 10.50
C HIS A 63 -7.87 2.55 10.18
N ALA A 64 -8.43 3.74 10.01
CA ALA A 64 -9.82 3.94 9.63
C ALA A 64 -10.19 3.29 8.29
N ARG A 65 -9.37 3.48 7.26
CA ARG A 65 -9.54 2.81 5.95
C ARG A 65 -9.53 1.29 6.10
N ARG A 66 -8.64 0.74 6.94
CA ARG A 66 -8.54 -0.71 7.16
C ARG A 66 -9.75 -1.27 7.89
N ILE A 67 -10.21 -0.62 8.95
CA ILE A 67 -11.44 -1.03 9.64
C ILE A 67 -12.63 -0.92 8.69
N PHE A 68 -12.77 0.18 7.95
CA PHE A 68 -13.84 0.34 6.96
C PHE A 68 -13.84 -0.80 5.93
N LYS A 69 -12.67 -1.14 5.36
CA LYS A 69 -12.52 -2.25 4.41
C LYS A 69 -12.88 -3.61 4.98
N LYS A 70 -12.78 -3.82 6.29
CA LYS A 70 -13.25 -5.06 6.94
C LYS A 70 -14.76 -5.24 6.78
N PHE A 71 -15.52 -4.16 6.64
CA PHE A 71 -16.97 -4.14 6.41
C PHE A 71 -17.35 -4.03 4.92
N ASP A 72 -16.36 -3.92 4.02
CA ASP A 72 -16.51 -3.93 2.56
C ASP A 72 -15.80 -5.17 1.97
N PRO A 73 -16.41 -6.37 2.09
CA PRO A 73 -15.79 -7.61 1.63
C PRO A 73 -15.62 -7.69 0.11
N GLU A 74 -16.32 -6.84 -0.64
CA GLU A 74 -16.25 -6.77 -2.10
C GLU A 74 -15.20 -5.76 -2.59
N GLY A 75 -14.69 -4.90 -1.71
CA GLY A 75 -13.67 -3.90 -2.05
C GLY A 75 -14.19 -2.79 -2.97
N ASN A 76 -15.49 -2.50 -2.92
CA ASN A 76 -16.13 -1.49 -3.77
C ASN A 76 -15.94 -0.05 -3.26
N ASN A 77 -15.24 0.14 -2.13
CA ASN A 77 -15.05 1.39 -1.41
C ASN A 77 -16.34 2.01 -0.88
N PHE A 78 -17.32 1.18 -0.54
CA PHE A 78 -18.52 1.58 0.17
C PHE A 78 -19.01 0.49 1.11
N ILE A 79 -19.77 0.88 2.12
CA ILE A 79 -20.46 -0.04 3.03
C ILE A 79 -21.95 0.29 3.08
N PRO A 80 -22.81 -0.70 3.35
CA PRO A 80 -24.19 -0.46 3.73
C PRO A 80 -24.32 0.53 4.91
N SER A 81 -25.28 1.45 4.80
CA SER A 81 -25.52 2.54 5.77
C SER A 81 -25.89 2.05 7.18
N ASN A 82 -26.39 0.81 7.30
CA ASN A 82 -26.63 0.17 8.60
C ASN A 82 -25.35 -0.32 9.31
N LEU A 83 -24.24 -0.52 8.61
CA LEU A 83 -22.96 -0.95 9.20
C LEU A 83 -22.13 0.22 9.75
N LEU A 84 -22.54 1.47 9.50
CA LEU A 84 -21.81 2.65 9.97
C LEU A 84 -21.60 2.64 11.49
N GLY A 85 -22.60 2.21 12.26
CA GLY A 85 -22.49 2.12 13.71
C GLY A 85 -21.42 1.14 14.17
N ASP A 86 -21.32 -0.02 13.51
CA ASP A 86 -20.30 -1.04 13.81
C ASP A 86 -18.89 -0.54 13.48
N VAL A 87 -18.75 0.20 12.37
CA VAL A 87 -17.47 0.83 11.97
C VAL A 87 -17.03 1.88 12.99
N LEU A 88 -17.93 2.78 13.40
CA LEU A 88 -17.65 3.83 14.38
C LEU A 88 -17.30 3.25 15.76
N ALA A 89 -17.98 2.16 16.14
CA ALA A 89 -17.70 1.44 17.38
C ALA A 89 -16.33 0.75 17.34
N GLU A 90 -15.99 0.08 16.23
CA GLU A 90 -14.69 -0.58 16.07
C GLU A 90 -13.53 0.44 16.00
N LEU A 91 -13.78 1.64 15.47
CA LEU A 91 -12.82 2.75 15.48
C LEU A 91 -12.73 3.51 16.82
N GLY A 92 -13.61 3.21 17.77
CA GLY A 92 -13.69 3.95 19.03
C GLY A 92 -14.07 5.43 18.86
N LEU A 93 -14.70 5.79 17.73
CA LEU A 93 -15.10 7.18 17.43
C LEU A 93 -16.39 7.55 18.16
N CYS A 94 -17.40 6.68 18.13
CA CYS A 94 -18.67 6.90 18.83
C CYS A 94 -19.45 5.59 18.98
N SER A 95 -20.32 5.53 19.98
CA SER A 95 -21.29 4.43 20.17
C SER A 95 -22.71 4.94 20.46
N ASP A 96 -22.91 6.25 20.42
CA ASP A 96 -24.21 6.88 20.67
C ASP A 96 -25.11 6.80 19.43
N LYS A 97 -26.31 6.25 19.60
CA LYS A 97 -27.27 6.06 18.49
C LYS A 97 -27.72 7.38 17.87
N GLU A 98 -27.91 8.42 18.66
CA GLU A 98 -28.36 9.72 18.18
C GLU A 98 -27.28 10.38 17.31
N TYR A 99 -26.01 10.26 17.73
CA TYR A 99 -24.88 10.72 16.92
C TYR A 99 -24.73 9.90 15.63
N ILE A 100 -24.82 8.56 15.71
CA ILE A 100 -24.74 7.68 14.54
C ILE A 100 -25.83 8.06 13.53
N ASP A 101 -27.06 8.31 13.98
CA ASP A 101 -28.17 8.70 13.09
C ASP A 101 -27.93 10.06 12.42
N ILE A 102 -27.31 11.02 13.12
CA ILE A 102 -26.94 12.33 12.56
C ILE A 102 -25.87 12.16 11.48
N ILE A 103 -24.79 11.43 11.77
CA ILE A 103 -23.70 11.21 10.81
C ILE A 103 -24.20 10.38 9.62
N ARG A 104 -25.05 9.38 9.87
CA ARG A 104 -25.64 8.57 8.81
C ARG A 104 -26.42 9.45 7.83
N LYS A 105 -27.28 10.35 8.33
CA LYS A 105 -28.02 11.30 7.49
C LYS A 105 -27.10 12.29 6.76
N LYS A 106 -25.96 12.64 7.34
CA LYS A 106 -24.96 13.53 6.72
C LYS A 106 -24.23 12.83 5.57
N LEU A 107 -23.77 11.60 5.79
CA LEU A 107 -22.98 10.83 4.82
C LEU A 107 -23.84 10.14 3.74
N ASP A 108 -25.12 9.88 4.02
CA ASP A 108 -26.13 9.30 3.12
C ASP A 108 -27.29 10.29 2.91
N SER A 109 -26.97 11.52 2.52
CA SER A 109 -27.94 12.61 2.35
C SER A 109 -28.99 12.31 1.28
N GLU A 110 -28.63 11.51 0.27
CA GLU A 110 -29.51 11.07 -0.81
C GLU A 110 -30.33 9.81 -0.44
N SER A 111 -30.13 9.24 0.75
CA SER A 111 -30.81 8.01 1.20
C SER A 111 -30.64 6.83 0.24
N LEU A 112 -29.44 6.69 -0.33
CA LEU A 112 -29.04 5.58 -1.19
C LEU A 112 -28.83 4.29 -0.39
N GLY A 113 -28.69 4.39 0.93
CA GLY A 113 -28.46 3.25 1.81
C GLY A 113 -27.01 2.79 1.84
N ILE A 114 -26.07 3.60 1.33
CA ILE A 114 -24.64 3.32 1.28
C ILE A 114 -23.83 4.49 1.83
N ILE A 115 -22.66 4.20 2.39
CA ILE A 115 -21.65 5.17 2.84
C ILE A 115 -20.39 4.96 2.01
N LEU A 116 -19.94 6.00 1.33
CA LEU A 116 -18.70 5.97 0.57
C LEU A 116 -17.50 6.12 1.49
N LEU A 117 -16.44 5.33 1.24
CA LEU A 117 -15.17 5.46 1.96
C LEU A 117 -14.62 6.89 1.86
N ALA A 118 -14.66 7.50 0.68
CA ALA A 118 -14.16 8.86 0.48
C ALA A 118 -14.90 9.87 1.39
N ALA A 119 -16.23 9.86 1.39
CA ALA A 119 -17.03 10.75 2.23
C ALA A 119 -16.79 10.52 3.73
N PHE A 120 -16.63 9.25 4.14
CA PHE A 120 -16.29 8.92 5.52
C PHE A 120 -14.91 9.46 5.93
N MET A 121 -13.92 9.32 5.05
CA MET A 121 -12.57 9.82 5.31
C MET A 121 -12.52 11.36 5.38
N ASP A 122 -13.25 12.05 4.50
CA ASP A 122 -13.32 13.52 4.52
C ASP A 122 -13.98 14.06 5.80
N GLU A 123 -14.93 13.33 6.37
CA GLU A 123 -15.63 13.72 7.60
C GLU A 123 -14.75 13.60 8.85
N TYR A 124 -14.01 12.48 8.98
CA TYR A 124 -13.27 12.16 10.21
C TYR A 124 -11.78 12.40 10.13
N TYR A 125 -11.22 12.44 8.92
CA TYR A 125 -9.77 12.54 8.66
C TYR A 125 -9.45 13.49 7.49
N PRO A 126 -9.89 14.77 7.51
CA PRO A 126 -9.74 15.70 6.38
C PRO A 126 -8.30 16.14 6.11
N GLU A 127 -7.41 16.10 7.10
CA GLU A 127 -6.03 16.59 7.01
C GLU A 127 -5.04 15.42 6.95
N GLU A 128 -5.14 14.57 5.92
CA GLU A 128 -4.19 13.47 5.73
C GLU A 128 -2.81 14.03 5.35
N ILE A 129 -1.85 13.95 6.28
CA ILE A 129 -0.47 14.38 6.02
C ILE A 129 0.20 13.29 5.19
N GLN A 130 0.54 13.62 3.94
CA GLN A 130 1.38 12.77 3.09
C GLN A 130 2.73 12.55 3.79
N THR A 131 2.97 11.34 4.28
CA THR A 131 4.23 10.99 4.96
C THR A 131 5.30 10.46 4.00
N CYS A 132 4.89 9.94 2.84
CA CYS A 132 5.82 9.45 1.84
C CYS A 132 6.42 10.61 1.04
N PRO A 133 7.75 10.62 0.83
CA PRO A 133 8.41 11.64 0.01
C PRO A 133 8.12 11.42 -1.48
N ASP A 134 8.12 12.52 -2.24
CA ASP A 134 7.95 12.48 -3.70
C ASP A 134 9.13 11.80 -4.40
N THR A 135 10.33 11.89 -3.83
CA THR A 135 11.54 11.25 -4.34
C THR A 135 12.30 10.53 -3.23
N PHE A 136 12.86 9.37 -3.56
CA PHE A 136 13.64 8.56 -2.62
C PHE A 136 14.60 7.60 -3.34
N PRO A 137 15.74 7.25 -2.71
CA PRO A 137 16.64 6.27 -3.27
C PRO A 137 16.12 4.85 -3.05
N LEU A 138 16.34 3.97 -4.02
CA LEU A 138 16.13 2.53 -3.93
C LEU A 138 17.46 1.80 -4.11
N LEU A 139 17.64 0.73 -3.35
CA LEU A 139 18.78 -0.15 -3.42
C LEU A 139 18.27 -1.59 -3.56
N HIS A 140 18.83 -2.32 -4.52
CA HIS A 140 18.50 -3.70 -4.79
C HIS A 140 19.74 -4.57 -4.60
N TYR A 141 19.58 -5.63 -3.81
CA TYR A 141 20.62 -6.62 -3.58
C TYR A 141 20.71 -7.60 -4.76
N ASN A 142 21.88 -7.74 -5.38
CA ASN A 142 22.06 -8.55 -6.57
C ASN A 142 22.14 -10.07 -6.32
N GLY A 143 21.53 -10.60 -5.26
CA GLY A 143 21.72 -11.99 -4.81
C GLY A 143 21.30 -13.11 -5.78
N LEU A 144 20.60 -12.79 -6.86
CA LEU A 144 20.22 -13.75 -7.89
C LEU A 144 21.38 -13.99 -8.86
N LEU A 145 21.60 -15.25 -9.26
CA LEU A 145 22.66 -15.64 -10.21
C LEU A 145 22.65 -14.79 -11.50
N ARG A 146 21.46 -14.46 -12.03
CA ARG A 146 21.31 -13.63 -13.22
C ARG A 146 21.76 -12.18 -13.02
N SER A 147 21.70 -11.69 -11.77
CA SER A 147 22.10 -10.34 -11.37
C SER A 147 23.52 -10.30 -10.79
N ASN A 148 24.20 -11.45 -10.66
CA ASN A 148 25.55 -11.57 -10.09
C ASN A 148 26.49 -12.42 -10.99
N PRO A 149 26.75 -11.99 -12.23
CA PRO A 149 27.61 -12.75 -13.15
C PRO A 149 29.07 -12.83 -12.67
N ASP A 150 29.55 -11.80 -11.97
CA ASP A 150 30.94 -11.70 -11.49
C ASP A 150 31.16 -12.33 -10.11
N ASN A 151 30.12 -12.95 -9.53
CA ASN A 151 30.11 -13.51 -8.18
C ASN A 151 30.59 -12.50 -7.10
N ARG A 152 30.23 -11.23 -7.27
CA ARG A 152 30.50 -10.13 -6.35
C ARG A 152 29.19 -9.48 -5.92
N ILE A 153 29.02 -9.39 -4.61
CA ILE A 153 27.87 -8.71 -4.02
C ILE A 153 27.98 -7.22 -4.33
N ILE A 154 27.01 -6.71 -5.08
CA ILE A 154 26.84 -5.29 -5.38
C ILE A 154 25.40 -4.87 -5.10
N TYR A 155 25.22 -3.58 -4.80
CA TYR A 155 23.91 -2.97 -4.71
C TYR A 155 23.66 -2.18 -5.98
N HIS A 156 22.55 -2.49 -6.66
CA HIS A 156 22.05 -1.62 -7.71
C HIS A 156 21.25 -0.50 -7.06
N THR A 157 21.63 0.74 -7.35
CA THR A 157 20.94 1.92 -6.83
C THR A 157 20.04 2.51 -7.91
N GLY A 158 18.89 3.03 -7.53
CA GLY A 158 17.99 3.74 -8.42
C GLY A 158 17.32 4.91 -7.71
N ASP A 159 16.97 5.94 -8.46
CA ASP A 159 16.23 7.09 -7.97
C ASP A 159 14.75 6.90 -8.32
N ALA A 160 13.91 6.84 -7.28
CA ALA A 160 12.47 6.71 -7.43
C ALA A 160 11.80 8.09 -7.34
N VAL A 161 10.76 8.28 -8.16
CA VAL A 161 9.87 9.44 -8.12
C VAL A 161 8.41 8.97 -8.13
N LEU A 162 7.58 9.57 -7.28
CA LEU A 162 6.13 9.41 -7.29
C LEU A 162 5.53 10.50 -8.18
N LEU A 163 4.94 10.10 -9.30
CA LEU A 163 4.28 11.03 -10.21
C LEU A 163 2.91 11.47 -9.65
N GLU A 164 2.52 12.72 -9.93
CA GLU A 164 1.20 13.26 -9.56
C GLU A 164 0.04 12.57 -10.30
N CYS A 165 0.28 12.06 -11.51
CA CYS A 165 -0.71 11.37 -12.32
C CYS A 165 -0.47 9.86 -12.33
N THR A 166 -1.49 9.08 -11.94
CA THR A 166 -1.49 7.62 -12.11
C THR A 166 -1.86 7.27 -13.54
N VAL A 167 -0.98 7.50 -14.51
CA VAL A 167 -1.11 6.73 -15.76
C VAL A 167 -0.63 5.34 -15.39
N LYS A 168 -1.54 4.36 -15.31
CA LYS A 168 -1.17 2.94 -15.20
C LYS A 168 -0.47 2.54 -16.49
N CYS A 169 0.78 2.94 -16.66
CA CYS A 169 1.67 2.44 -17.69
C CYS A 169 2.07 1.03 -17.27
N ILE A 170 1.21 0.06 -17.62
CA ILE A 170 1.48 -1.35 -17.44
C ILE A 170 2.60 -1.69 -18.42
N LEU A 171 3.81 -1.85 -17.91
CA LEU A 171 4.97 -2.31 -18.66
C LEU A 171 5.24 -3.76 -18.23
N ASP A 172 4.57 -4.72 -18.87
CA ASP A 172 4.86 -6.15 -18.68
C ASP A 172 6.34 -6.49 -18.96
N SER A 173 7.05 -5.62 -19.69
CA SER A 173 8.47 -5.70 -19.95
C SER A 173 9.37 -5.37 -18.74
N ASN A 174 8.83 -4.81 -17.64
CA ASN A 174 9.59 -4.43 -16.46
C ASN A 174 8.96 -5.00 -15.17
N PRO A 175 9.20 -6.28 -14.85
CA PRO A 175 8.57 -6.93 -13.70
C PRO A 175 8.97 -6.26 -12.37
N MET A 176 10.16 -5.68 -12.28
CA MET A 176 10.60 -4.92 -11.11
C MET A 176 9.68 -3.71 -10.87
N LEU A 177 9.48 -2.87 -11.89
CA LEU A 177 8.57 -1.73 -11.81
C LEU A 177 7.14 -2.16 -11.49
N THR A 178 6.65 -3.23 -12.12
CA THR A 178 5.32 -3.78 -11.86
C THR A 178 5.12 -4.17 -10.40
N VAL A 179 6.11 -4.81 -9.76
CA VAL A 179 6.05 -5.14 -8.33
C VAL A 179 6.02 -3.88 -7.48
N LEU A 180 6.85 -2.88 -7.78
CA LEU A 180 6.89 -1.63 -7.00
C LEU A 180 5.55 -0.88 -7.06
N GLN A 181 4.89 -0.90 -8.22
CA GLN A 181 3.58 -0.28 -8.44
C GLN A 181 2.45 -0.90 -7.60
N THR A 182 2.64 -2.11 -7.05
CA THR A 182 1.69 -2.70 -6.09
C THR A 182 1.66 -1.96 -4.75
N LYS A 183 2.75 -1.26 -4.39
CA LYS A 183 2.84 -0.40 -3.21
C LYS A 183 2.74 1.07 -3.55
N TRP A 184 3.42 1.51 -4.61
CA TRP A 184 3.49 2.89 -5.04
C TRP A 184 2.93 3.02 -6.46
N PRO A 185 1.61 3.20 -6.63
CA PRO A 185 0.95 3.09 -7.95
C PRO A 185 1.49 4.04 -9.03
N SER A 186 2.06 5.18 -8.64
CA SER A 186 2.61 6.20 -9.53
C SER A 186 4.15 6.27 -9.51
N ILE A 187 4.82 5.22 -9.02
CA ILE A 187 6.29 5.19 -9.00
C ILE A 187 6.87 5.03 -10.40
N GLU A 188 7.90 5.83 -10.66
CA GLU A 188 8.89 5.61 -11.71
C GLU A 188 10.25 5.45 -11.06
N VAL A 189 11.12 4.62 -11.65
CA VAL A 189 12.45 4.35 -11.10
C VAL A 189 13.49 4.41 -12.21
N GLN A 190 14.49 5.29 -12.01
CA GLN A 190 15.67 5.35 -12.85
C GLN A 190 16.82 4.61 -12.17
N TRP A 191 17.17 3.44 -12.68
CA TRP A 191 18.30 2.65 -12.17
C TRP A 191 19.64 3.17 -12.71
N ASN A 192 20.65 3.24 -11.83
CA ASN A 192 21.99 3.66 -12.21
C ASN A 192 22.59 2.70 -13.24
N GLY A 193 23.14 3.26 -14.31
CA GLY A 193 23.68 2.49 -15.43
C GLY A 193 22.62 1.95 -16.40
N ASN A 194 21.35 2.39 -16.31
CA ASN A 194 20.23 1.95 -17.15
C ASN A 194 19.98 0.43 -17.15
N ILE A 195 20.43 -0.26 -16.09
CA ILE A 195 20.22 -1.70 -15.90
C ILE A 195 19.15 -1.89 -14.85
N THR A 196 18.02 -2.45 -15.25
CA THR A 196 16.95 -2.82 -14.32
C THR A 196 17.32 -4.12 -13.61
N PRO A 197 17.30 -4.17 -12.26
CA PRO A 197 17.60 -5.40 -11.55
C PRO A 197 16.55 -6.47 -11.81
N SER A 198 16.98 -7.73 -11.90
CA SER A 198 16.08 -8.84 -12.17
C SER A 198 15.31 -9.27 -10.92
N LEU A 199 14.03 -9.61 -11.11
CA LEU A 199 13.22 -10.36 -10.15
C LEU A 199 13.35 -11.89 -10.31
N ASN A 200 14.06 -12.35 -11.35
CA ASN A 200 14.24 -13.77 -11.72
C ASN A 200 15.71 -14.13 -12.01
#